data_AF-A0A1G7K3V7-F1
#
_entry.id   AF-A0A1G7K3V7-F1
#
_cell.length_a   1.000
_cell.length_b   1.000
_cell.length_c   1.000
_cell.angle_alpha   90.00
_cell.angle_beta   90.00
_cell.angle_gamma   90.00
#
_symmetry.space_group_name_H-M   'P 1'
#
loop_
_entity.id
_entity.type
_entity.pdbx_description
1 polymer ?
#
loop_
_entity_poly.entity_id
_entity_poly.type
_entity_poly.pdbx_seq_one_letter_code
_entity_poly.pdbx_strand_id
1 'polypeptide(L)'
;MKLSPVIPIVSACALVATAGWAQTDEVTAEDLLQRLKGVAPTDVLENATLLHIGEDGDMHTVKEGSNGWTCMYPGGDPMCADAEAVKWAQAYMGQETPPDTLGFVYMLLGDEGASNVDPYAEGETADNAWVRTGPHVMVVGSGAQPLLESYPSEVPEGAMQPWVMWPDTPYAHLMIPIE
;
A
#
# COMPACT_ATOMS: atom_id res chain seq x y z
N MET A 1 40.38 55.04 59.31
CA MET A 1 39.14 54.25 59.22
C MET A 1 38.84 54.00 57.75
N LYS A 2 39.20 52.83 57.23
CA LYS A 2 38.95 52.41 55.84
C LYS A 2 37.86 51.35 55.87
N LEU A 3 36.72 51.63 55.23
CA LEU A 3 35.65 50.65 55.01
C LEU A 3 36.04 49.71 53.87
N SER A 4 35.90 48.40 54.10
CA SER A 4 35.93 47.37 53.04
C SER A 4 34.52 47.10 52.52
N PRO A 5 34.31 46.92 51.20
CA PRO A 5 33.04 46.44 50.69
C PRO A 5 33.02 44.90 50.57
N VAL A 6 31.85 44.34 50.85
CA VAL A 6 31.49 42.92 50.78
C VAL A 6 31.13 42.56 49.34
N ILE A 7 31.61 41.41 48.83
CA ILE A 7 31.28 40.86 47.51
C ILE A 7 30.22 39.76 47.68
N PRO A 8 29.09 39.77 46.96
CA PRO A 8 28.13 38.68 47.01
C PRO A 8 28.51 37.56 46.02
N ILE A 9 28.41 36.32 46.49
CA ILE A 9 28.61 35.09 45.71
C ILE A 9 27.29 34.76 45.01
N VAL A 10 27.28 34.77 43.67
CA VAL A 10 26.15 34.30 42.85
C VAL A 10 26.35 32.80 42.61
N SER A 11 25.45 31.97 43.16
CA SER A 11 25.42 30.53 42.95
C SER A 11 24.57 30.21 41.72
N ALA A 12 25.19 29.68 40.67
CA ALA A 12 24.50 29.28 39.44
C ALA A 12 23.98 27.84 39.56
N CYS A 13 22.66 27.67 39.55
CA CYS A 13 21.99 26.38 39.44
C CYS A 13 22.02 25.95 37.96
N ALA A 14 22.75 24.88 37.64
CA ALA A 14 22.76 24.28 36.32
C ALA A 14 21.56 23.35 36.15
N LEU A 15 20.59 23.75 35.33
CA LEU A 15 19.48 22.91 34.86
C LEU A 15 20.03 21.95 33.79
N VAL A 16 20.03 20.66 34.09
CA VAL A 16 20.32 19.60 33.11
C VAL A 16 19.03 19.33 32.34
N ALA A 17 18.96 19.79 31.09
CA ALA A 17 17.88 19.44 30.18
C ALA A 17 18.14 18.05 29.59
N THR A 18 17.36 17.05 30.00
CA THR A 18 17.30 15.77 29.31
C THR A 18 16.50 15.96 28.03
N ALA A 19 17.18 16.05 26.88
CA ALA A 19 16.53 15.91 25.59
C ALA A 19 16.07 14.44 25.46
N GLY A 20 14.79 14.19 25.66
CA GLY A 20 14.17 12.91 25.30
C GLY A 20 14.22 12.79 23.78
N TRP A 21 14.95 11.81 23.26
CA TRP A 21 14.91 11.47 21.85
C TRP A 21 13.60 10.73 21.63
N ALA A 22 12.69 11.32 20.85
CA ALA A 22 11.56 10.59 20.32
C ALA A 22 12.12 9.50 19.40
N GLN A 23 11.94 8.23 19.78
CA GLN A 23 12.05 7.13 18.84
C GLN A 23 10.82 7.24 17.93
N THR A 24 11.02 7.65 16.69
CA THR A 24 10.08 7.32 15.63
C THR A 24 10.15 5.80 15.46
N ASP A 25 9.06 5.09 15.69
CA ASP A 25 8.98 3.64 15.47
C ASP A 25 9.16 3.36 13.97
N GLU A 26 10.40 3.10 13.56
CA GLU A 26 10.74 2.70 12.19
C GLU A 26 10.15 1.31 11.94
N VAL A 27 9.27 1.17 10.94
CA VAL A 27 8.69 -0.13 10.58
C VAL A 27 9.79 -1.02 10.03
N THR A 28 10.07 -2.12 10.72
CA THR A 28 11.12 -3.07 10.30
C THR A 28 10.63 -4.00 9.20
N ALA A 29 11.57 -4.60 8.47
CA ALA A 29 11.26 -5.63 7.48
C ALA A 29 10.54 -6.83 8.11
N GLU A 30 10.94 -7.25 9.32
CA GLU A 30 10.30 -8.32 10.06
C GLU A 30 8.83 -7.98 10.42
N ASP A 31 8.57 -6.76 10.90
CA ASP A 31 7.21 -6.32 11.21
C ASP A 31 6.33 -6.33 9.96
N LEU A 32 6.86 -5.85 8.83
CA LEU A 32 6.12 -5.80 7.58
C LEU A 32 5.89 -7.21 7.00
N LEU A 33 6.88 -8.10 7.06
CA LEU A 33 6.70 -9.52 6.68
C LEU A 33 5.59 -10.19 7.48
N GLN A 34 5.53 -9.92 8.79
CA GLN A 34 4.51 -10.48 9.65
C GLN A 34 3.11 -9.96 9.30
N ARG A 35 2.97 -8.67 8.95
CA ARG A 35 1.71 -8.08 8.48
C ARG A 35 1.27 -8.64 7.12
N LEU A 36 2.23 -8.90 6.24
CA LEU A 36 1.98 -9.39 4.88
C LEU A 36 1.86 -10.91 4.79
N LYS A 37 1.99 -11.63 5.90
CA LYS A 37 1.96 -13.10 5.88
C LYS A 37 0.66 -13.61 5.26
N GLY A 38 0.79 -14.32 4.14
CA GLY A 38 -0.33 -14.90 3.40
C GLY A 38 -0.88 -14.02 2.27
N VAL A 39 -0.35 -12.81 2.06
CA VAL A 39 -0.77 -11.92 0.96
C VAL A 39 -0.47 -12.46 -0.44
N ALA A 40 0.49 -13.39 -0.54
CA ALA A 40 0.95 -14.05 -1.75
C ALA A 40 1.52 -15.43 -1.39
N PRO A 41 1.84 -16.32 -2.36
CA PRO A 41 2.59 -17.55 -2.07
C PRO A 41 3.87 -17.26 -1.30
N THR A 42 4.23 -18.12 -0.34
CA THR A 42 5.35 -17.87 0.59
C THR A 42 6.65 -17.50 -0.14
N ASP A 43 7.01 -18.22 -1.21
CA ASP A 43 8.23 -17.98 -1.98
C ASP A 43 8.23 -16.62 -2.70
N VAL A 44 7.05 -16.08 -3.01
CA VAL A 44 6.89 -14.72 -3.55
C VAL A 44 7.19 -13.70 -2.45
N LEU A 45 6.53 -13.79 -1.30
CA LEU A 45 6.67 -12.83 -0.21
C LEU A 45 8.09 -12.81 0.38
N GLU A 46 8.69 -13.97 0.66
CA GLU A 46 9.99 -14.05 1.34
C GLU A 46 11.12 -13.40 0.52
N ASN A 47 11.03 -13.44 -0.80
CA ASN A 47 12.07 -12.93 -1.71
C ASN A 47 11.68 -11.60 -2.40
N ALA A 48 10.52 -11.02 -2.05
CA ALA A 48 10.06 -9.75 -2.59
C ALA A 48 10.82 -8.56 -1.99
N THR A 49 10.80 -7.46 -2.73
CA THR A 49 11.06 -6.11 -2.20
C THR A 49 9.90 -5.73 -1.30
N LEU A 50 10.18 -5.19 -0.13
CA LEU A 50 9.16 -4.74 0.80
C LEU A 50 9.14 -3.22 0.86
N LEU A 51 7.98 -2.64 0.57
CA LEU A 51 7.76 -1.20 0.66
C LEU A 51 6.88 -0.87 1.87
N HIS A 52 7.33 0.10 2.64
CA HIS A 52 6.55 0.76 3.67
C HIS A 52 6.10 2.12 3.16
N ILE A 53 4.82 2.45 3.33
CA ILE A 53 4.30 3.79 3.09
C ILE A 53 4.34 4.54 4.42
N GLY A 54 5.14 5.61 4.49
CA GLY A 54 5.27 6.46 5.66
C GLY A 54 4.00 7.28 5.93
N GLU A 55 3.93 7.89 7.11
CA GLU A 55 2.78 8.75 7.49
C GLU A 55 2.63 10.00 6.60
N ASP A 56 3.71 10.41 5.96
CA ASP A 56 3.77 11.49 4.96
C ASP A 56 3.34 11.04 3.55
N GLY A 57 3.08 9.74 3.36
CA GLY A 57 2.75 9.15 2.07
C GLY A 57 3.97 8.75 1.24
N ASP A 58 5.19 8.93 1.76
CA ASP A 58 6.41 8.55 1.04
C ASP A 58 6.60 7.02 1.06
N MET A 59 7.00 6.46 -0.08
CA MET A 59 7.33 5.05 -0.19
C MET A 59 8.80 4.81 0.17
N HIS A 60 9.04 3.93 1.13
CA HIS A 60 10.37 3.53 1.58
C HIS A 60 10.59 2.03 1.38
N THR A 61 11.70 1.67 0.74
CA THR A 61 12.15 0.27 0.70
C THR A 61 12.72 -0.12 2.05
N VAL A 62 12.07 -1.06 2.74
CA VAL A 62 12.56 -1.61 4.02
C VAL A 62 13.35 -2.91 3.83
N LYS A 63 13.17 -3.58 2.68
CA LYS A 63 13.97 -4.74 2.27
C LYS A 63 14.02 -4.83 0.76
N GLU A 64 15.22 -4.98 0.21
CA GLU A 64 15.41 -5.30 -1.21
C GLU A 64 15.09 -6.78 -1.48
N GLY A 65 14.38 -7.02 -2.58
CA GLY A 65 14.03 -8.34 -3.08
C GLY A 65 14.99 -8.86 -4.15
N SER A 66 14.73 -10.07 -4.61
CA SER A 66 15.52 -10.75 -5.65
C SER A 66 14.66 -11.47 -6.69
N ASN A 67 13.33 -11.49 -6.53
CA ASN A 67 12.41 -12.25 -7.38
C ASN A 67 11.52 -11.39 -8.30
N GLY A 68 11.70 -10.06 -8.31
CA GLY A 68 10.93 -9.15 -9.16
C GLY A 68 9.53 -8.80 -8.65
N TRP A 69 9.18 -9.21 -7.43
CA TRP A 69 7.94 -8.84 -6.76
C TRP A 69 8.17 -7.75 -5.73
N THR A 70 7.13 -6.93 -5.55
CA THR A 70 7.08 -5.88 -4.54
C THR A 70 5.84 -6.07 -3.68
N CYS A 71 6.01 -6.16 -2.37
CA CYS A 71 4.90 -6.33 -1.42
C CYS A 71 4.82 -5.15 -0.46
N MET A 72 3.59 -4.72 -0.14
CA MET A 72 3.35 -3.55 0.68
C MET A 72 2.01 -3.62 1.42
N TYR A 73 1.92 -2.90 2.53
CA TYR A 73 0.68 -2.68 3.29
C TYR A 73 0.35 -1.17 3.22
N PRO A 74 -0.60 -0.74 2.38
CA PRO A 74 -0.88 0.68 2.15
C PRO A 74 -1.78 1.33 3.22
N GLY A 75 -2.04 0.65 4.33
CA GLY A 75 -2.92 1.15 5.40
C GLY A 75 -4.32 0.54 5.40
N GLY A 76 -4.70 -0.14 4.31
CA GLY A 76 -5.90 -0.97 4.19
C GLY A 76 -5.54 -2.33 3.62
N ASP A 77 -5.65 -2.47 2.30
CA ASP A 77 -5.57 -3.77 1.63
C ASP A 77 -4.12 -4.16 1.25
N PRO A 78 -3.53 -5.19 1.88
CA PRO A 78 -2.17 -5.62 1.56
C PRO A 78 -2.09 -6.28 0.18
N MET A 79 -0.98 -6.05 -0.53
CA MET A 79 -0.76 -6.65 -1.85
C MET A 79 0.71 -7.03 -2.10
N CYS A 80 0.91 -7.95 -3.04
CA CYS A 80 2.17 -8.15 -3.76
C CYS A 80 1.95 -7.98 -5.26
N ALA A 81 2.69 -7.09 -5.90
CA ALA A 81 2.62 -6.79 -7.32
C ALA A 81 3.93 -7.16 -8.01
N ASP A 82 3.86 -7.68 -9.24
CA ASP A 82 5.04 -7.82 -10.08
C ASP A 82 5.54 -6.44 -10.57
N ALA A 83 6.71 -6.40 -11.19
CA ALA A 83 7.34 -5.16 -11.65
C ALA A 83 6.48 -4.35 -12.64
N GLU A 84 5.61 -4.99 -13.43
CA GLU A 84 4.75 -4.32 -14.41
C GLU A 84 3.46 -3.79 -13.77
N ALA A 85 2.90 -4.52 -12.81
CA ALA A 85 1.80 -4.08 -11.97
C ALA A 85 2.19 -2.92 -11.06
N VAL A 86 3.44 -2.86 -10.57
CA VAL A 86 3.95 -1.72 -9.81
C VAL A 86 3.90 -0.43 -10.65
N LYS A 87 4.27 -0.48 -11.94
CA LYS A 87 4.20 0.69 -12.82
C LYS A 87 2.75 1.15 -13.03
N TRP A 88 1.84 0.19 -13.19
CA TRP A 88 0.41 0.48 -13.28
C TRP A 88 -0.12 1.12 -11.99
N ALA A 89 0.25 0.59 -10.83
CA ALA A 89 -0.16 1.11 -9.52
C ALA A 89 0.37 2.52 -9.27
N GLN A 90 1.61 2.81 -9.67
CA GLN A 90 2.20 4.16 -9.59
C GLN A 90 1.43 5.16 -10.46
N ALA A 91 1.08 4.78 -11.69
CA ALA A 91 0.27 5.64 -12.56
C ALA A 91 -1.14 5.86 -11.99
N TYR A 92 -1.76 4.83 -11.42
CA TYR A 92 -3.04 4.96 -10.73
C TYR A 92 -2.97 5.95 -9.55
N MET A 93 -1.98 5.78 -8.66
CA MET A 93 -1.76 6.69 -7.52
C MET A 93 -1.45 8.12 -7.96
N GLY A 94 -0.70 8.29 -9.06
CA GLY A 94 -0.38 9.60 -9.63
C GLY A 94 -1.50 10.22 -10.48
N GLN A 95 -2.62 9.51 -10.69
CA GLN A 95 -3.68 9.89 -11.64
C GLN A 95 -3.13 10.13 -13.06
N GLU A 96 -2.12 9.36 -13.44
CA GLU A 96 -1.47 9.39 -14.75
C GLU A 96 -1.97 8.26 -15.64
N THR A 97 -1.75 8.37 -16.95
CA THR A 97 -2.01 7.26 -17.87
C THR A 97 -1.03 6.12 -17.61
N PRO A 98 -1.50 4.89 -17.31
CA PRO A 98 -0.62 3.75 -17.12
C PRO A 98 0.20 3.45 -18.39
N PRO A 99 1.46 3.00 -18.23
CA PRO A 99 2.24 2.52 -19.37
C PRO A 99 1.60 1.26 -19.98
N ASP A 100 2.01 0.93 -21.21
CA ASP A 100 1.54 -0.29 -21.86
C ASP A 100 2.21 -1.53 -21.25
N THR A 101 1.53 -2.10 -20.26
CA THR A 101 2.04 -3.21 -19.46
C THR A 101 1.00 -4.31 -19.29
N LEU A 102 1.48 -5.49 -18.91
CA LEU A 102 0.66 -6.58 -18.40
C LEU A 102 1.24 -6.98 -17.06
N GLY A 103 0.49 -6.73 -15.99
CA GLY A 103 0.94 -6.96 -14.63
C GLY A 103 0.02 -7.91 -13.86
N PHE A 104 0.58 -8.53 -12.82
CA PHE A 104 -0.12 -9.41 -11.91
C PHE A 104 -0.02 -8.91 -10.46
N VAL A 105 -1.14 -8.96 -9.74
CA VAL A 105 -1.22 -8.59 -8.32
C VAL A 105 -1.83 -9.73 -7.52
N TYR A 106 -1.21 -10.06 -6.40
CA TYR A 106 -1.78 -10.91 -5.35
C TYR A 106 -2.40 -10.04 -4.25
N MET A 107 -3.66 -10.33 -3.91
CA MET A 107 -4.39 -9.77 -2.77
C MET A 107 -5.05 -10.93 -2.01
N LEU A 108 -4.23 -11.88 -1.55
CA LEU A 108 -4.73 -13.14 -0.99
C LEU A 108 -5.26 -13.02 0.45
N LEU A 109 -5.16 -11.83 1.06
CA LEU A 109 -5.83 -11.52 2.32
C LEU A 109 -7.20 -10.86 2.11
N GLY A 110 -7.62 -10.67 0.86
CA GLY A 110 -8.84 -9.95 0.49
C GLY A 110 -8.69 -8.43 0.59
N ASP A 111 -9.82 -7.75 0.41
CA ASP A 111 -9.95 -6.30 0.55
C ASP A 111 -11.06 -5.91 1.54
N GLU A 112 -10.98 -4.68 2.08
CA GLU A 112 -12.00 -4.07 2.94
C GLU A 112 -13.16 -3.45 2.12
N GLY A 113 -12.97 -3.40 0.81
CA GLY A 113 -13.93 -3.05 -0.20
C GLY A 113 -13.48 -1.90 -1.10
N ALA A 114 -13.96 -1.92 -2.33
CA ALA A 114 -13.73 -0.88 -3.32
C ALA A 114 -14.99 -0.61 -4.14
N SER A 115 -15.07 0.60 -4.69
CA SER A 115 -16.06 0.93 -5.71
C SER A 115 -15.73 0.20 -7.00
N ASN A 116 -16.70 -0.46 -7.63
CA ASN A 116 -16.46 -1.12 -8.92
C ASN A 116 -16.42 -0.14 -10.10
N VAL A 117 -16.95 1.08 -9.93
CA VAL A 117 -17.17 2.04 -11.03
C VAL A 117 -16.37 3.34 -10.90
N ASP A 118 -15.92 3.67 -9.70
CA ASP A 118 -15.16 4.89 -9.41
C ASP A 118 -13.83 4.53 -8.73
N PRO A 119 -12.70 4.60 -9.44
CA PRO A 119 -11.39 4.25 -8.90
C PRO A 119 -10.94 5.19 -7.77
N TYR A 120 -11.59 6.32 -7.55
CA TYR A 120 -11.21 7.31 -6.53
C TYR A 120 -12.24 7.45 -5.41
N ALA A 121 -13.21 6.53 -5.32
CA ALA A 121 -14.19 6.55 -4.25
C ALA A 121 -13.51 6.34 -2.88
N GLU A 122 -13.78 7.25 -1.95
CA GLU A 122 -13.26 7.16 -0.57
C GLU A 122 -14.12 6.28 0.35
N GLY A 123 -15.25 5.76 -0.14
CA GLY A 123 -16.13 4.91 0.64
C GLY A 123 -17.38 4.44 -0.10
N GLU A 124 -18.16 3.59 0.57
CA GLU A 124 -19.40 3.01 0.03
C GLU A 124 -20.48 4.08 -0.20
N THR A 125 -21.08 4.06 -1.38
CA THR A 125 -22.27 4.84 -1.72
C THR A 125 -23.35 3.92 -2.30
N ALA A 126 -24.58 4.42 -2.43
CA ALA A 126 -25.67 3.64 -2.98
C ALA A 126 -25.52 3.29 -4.47
N ASP A 127 -24.61 3.97 -5.18
CA ASP A 127 -24.49 3.97 -6.63
C ASP A 127 -23.09 3.59 -7.15
N ASN A 128 -22.11 3.36 -6.27
CA ASN A 128 -20.74 3.05 -6.69
C ASN A 128 -20.43 1.55 -6.79
N ALA A 129 -21.45 0.70 -6.67
CA ALA A 129 -21.30 -0.76 -6.74
C ALA A 129 -20.16 -1.26 -5.84
N TRP A 130 -20.19 -0.83 -4.58
CA TRP A 130 -19.21 -1.23 -3.58
C TRP A 130 -19.17 -2.75 -3.43
N VAL A 131 -17.98 -3.32 -3.55
CA VAL A 131 -17.73 -4.75 -3.46
C VAL A 131 -16.62 -5.00 -2.45
N ARG A 132 -16.83 -5.99 -1.59
CA ARG A 132 -15.77 -6.59 -0.76
C ARG A 132 -15.39 -7.92 -1.35
N THR A 133 -14.11 -8.10 -1.65
CA THR A 133 -13.59 -9.32 -2.26
C THR A 133 -12.78 -10.09 -1.23
N GLY A 134 -13.03 -11.40 -1.16
CA GLY A 134 -12.13 -12.32 -0.47
C GLY A 134 -10.76 -12.43 -1.17
N PRO A 135 -9.97 -13.46 -0.86
CA PRO A 135 -8.71 -13.72 -1.55
C PRO A 135 -8.88 -13.72 -3.07
N HIS A 136 -8.10 -12.88 -3.74
CA HIS A 136 -8.16 -12.73 -5.19
C HIS A 136 -6.81 -12.33 -5.77
N VAL A 137 -6.73 -12.39 -7.10
CA VAL A 137 -5.63 -11.83 -7.88
C VAL A 137 -6.17 -10.85 -8.91
N MET A 138 -5.33 -9.90 -9.33
CA MET A 138 -5.66 -8.95 -10.38
C MET A 138 -4.75 -9.14 -11.58
N VAL A 139 -5.32 -8.94 -12.77
CA VAL A 139 -4.55 -8.75 -14.00
C VAL A 139 -4.76 -7.33 -14.48
N VAL A 140 -3.68 -6.55 -14.50
CA VAL A 140 -3.71 -5.09 -14.69
C VAL A 140 -2.93 -4.68 -15.94
N GLY A 141 -3.12 -3.42 -16.35
CA GLY A 141 -2.45 -2.81 -17.50
C GLY A 141 -3.15 -3.11 -18.83
N SER A 142 -2.85 -2.30 -19.85
CA SER A 142 -3.49 -2.39 -21.18
C SER A 142 -3.25 -3.72 -21.89
N GLY A 143 -2.20 -4.45 -21.54
CA GLY A 143 -1.98 -5.81 -22.05
C GLY A 143 -3.06 -6.80 -21.61
N ALA A 144 -3.83 -6.49 -20.57
CA ALA A 144 -4.94 -7.31 -20.09
C ALA A 144 -6.22 -7.16 -20.95
N GLN A 145 -6.26 -6.19 -21.88
CA GLN A 145 -7.46 -5.84 -22.66
C GLN A 145 -8.21 -7.04 -23.27
N PRO A 146 -7.54 -8.03 -23.91
CA PRO A 146 -8.25 -9.19 -24.47
C PRO A 146 -8.97 -10.04 -23.42
N LEU A 147 -8.47 -10.07 -22.18
CA LEU A 147 -9.16 -10.71 -21.07
C LEU A 147 -10.37 -9.88 -20.65
N LEU A 148 -10.21 -8.56 -20.48
CA LEU A 148 -11.30 -7.68 -20.03
C LEU A 148 -12.54 -7.78 -20.93
N GLU A 149 -12.36 -7.93 -22.24
CA GLU A 149 -13.44 -8.10 -23.22
C GLU A 149 -14.22 -9.42 -23.08
N SER A 150 -13.68 -10.38 -22.32
CA SER A 150 -14.25 -11.72 -22.14
C SER A 150 -15.00 -11.89 -20.81
N TYR A 151 -14.99 -10.89 -19.92
CA TYR A 151 -15.57 -10.96 -18.59
C TYR A 151 -16.65 -9.87 -18.38
N PRO A 152 -17.63 -10.09 -17.48
CA PRO A 152 -18.64 -9.08 -17.19
C PRO A 152 -18.02 -7.87 -16.49
N SER A 153 -18.58 -6.68 -16.73
CA SER A 153 -18.24 -5.45 -15.99
C SER A 153 -19.15 -5.22 -14.77
N GLU A 154 -20.26 -5.95 -14.67
CA GLU A 154 -21.09 -6.02 -13.48
C GLU A 154 -20.48 -7.00 -12.47
N VAL A 155 -20.47 -6.63 -11.19
CA VAL A 155 -19.98 -7.49 -10.10
C VAL A 155 -20.89 -8.73 -10.00
N PRO A 156 -20.36 -9.96 -10.15
CA PRO A 156 -21.13 -11.19 -9.99
C PRO A 156 -21.66 -11.32 -8.56
N GLU A 157 -22.77 -12.06 -8.40
CA GLU A 157 -23.34 -12.32 -7.08
C GLU A 157 -22.29 -12.95 -6.15
N GLY A 158 -22.08 -12.31 -4.99
CA GLY A 158 -21.09 -12.75 -4.00
C GLY A 158 -19.62 -12.54 -4.38
N ALA A 159 -19.32 -11.91 -5.53
CA ALA A 159 -17.96 -11.67 -6.00
C ALA A 159 -17.11 -12.96 -6.07
N MET A 160 -17.71 -14.07 -6.52
CA MET A 160 -17.06 -15.40 -6.60
C MET A 160 -16.71 -15.84 -8.03
N GLN A 161 -16.90 -14.97 -9.02
CA GLN A 161 -16.56 -15.22 -10.41
C GLN A 161 -15.73 -14.05 -10.93
N PRO A 162 -14.83 -14.23 -11.91
CA PRO A 162 -14.04 -13.12 -12.40
C PRO A 162 -14.87 -12.03 -13.07
N TRP A 163 -14.49 -10.77 -12.89
CA TRP A 163 -15.16 -9.60 -13.46
C TRP A 163 -14.19 -8.45 -13.72
N VAL A 164 -14.60 -7.49 -14.55
CA VAL A 164 -13.85 -6.27 -14.82
C VAL A 164 -14.23 -5.21 -13.81
N MET A 165 -13.24 -4.73 -13.06
CA MET A 165 -13.36 -3.57 -12.19
C MET A 165 -12.89 -2.31 -12.93
N TRP A 166 -13.54 -1.18 -12.61
CA TRP A 166 -13.34 0.14 -13.22
C TRP A 166 -13.42 0.14 -14.75
N PRO A 167 -14.48 -0.44 -15.33
CA PRO A 167 -14.67 -0.43 -16.77
C PRO A 167 -14.64 1.01 -17.31
N ASP A 168 -14.21 1.16 -18.56
CA ASP A 168 -14.11 2.45 -19.26
C ASP A 168 -13.08 3.45 -18.69
N THR A 169 -12.27 3.04 -17.71
CA THR A 169 -11.13 3.81 -17.20
C THR A 169 -9.79 3.28 -17.73
N PRO A 170 -8.71 4.09 -17.73
CA PRO A 170 -7.35 3.60 -18.00
C PRO A 170 -6.84 2.55 -17.00
N TYR A 171 -7.54 2.40 -15.86
CA TYR A 171 -7.19 1.51 -14.76
C TYR A 171 -8.07 0.25 -14.73
N ALA A 172 -8.85 -0.01 -15.78
CA ALA A 172 -9.65 -1.22 -15.87
C ALA A 172 -8.76 -2.46 -15.68
N HIS A 173 -9.21 -3.39 -14.85
CA HIS A 173 -8.46 -4.58 -14.52
C HIS A 173 -9.38 -5.77 -14.25
N LEU A 174 -8.85 -6.97 -14.42
CA LEU A 174 -9.58 -8.20 -14.17
C LEU A 174 -9.42 -8.59 -12.70
N MET A 175 -10.52 -8.71 -11.98
CA MET A 175 -10.59 -9.31 -10.66
C MET A 175 -10.81 -10.82 -10.80
N ILE A 176 -9.99 -11.63 -10.12
CA ILE A 176 -10.08 -13.09 -10.15
C ILE A 176 -10.11 -13.61 -8.70
N PRO A 177 -11.30 -13.81 -8.11
CA PRO A 177 -11.46 -14.54 -6.86
C PRO A 177 -10.89 -15.95 -6.95
N ILE A 178 -10.32 -16.44 -5.85
CA ILE A 178 -9.68 -17.78 -5.80
C ILE A 178 -10.31 -18.74 -4.78
N GLU A 179 -11.46 -18.38 -4.21
CA GLU A 179 -12.25 -19.19 -3.27
C GLU A 179 -13.60 -19.63 -3.84
#